data_AF-A0A9D4QJR3-F1
#
_entry.id   AF-A0A9D4QJR3-F1
#
_cell.length_a   1.000
_cell.length_b   1.000
_cell.length_c   1.000
_cell.angle_alpha   90.00
_cell.angle_beta   90.00
_cell.angle_gamma   90.00
#
_symmetry.space_group_name_H-M   'P 1'
#
loop_
_entity.id
_entity.type
_entity.pdbx_description
1 polymer ?
#
loop_
_entity_poly.entity_id
_entity_poly.type
_entity_poly.pdbx_seq_one_letter_code
_entity_poly.pdbx_strand_id
1 'polypeptide(L)'
;MKDDLTKISVSQVVGLKPGDIHWVLTVPAIWNDSAKHFMRLAAEQAGMSSDKLTLALEPEAASLYCRHLPVQREGESSLSSFRVGKKYLVLDAGG
;
A
#
# COMPACT_ATOMS: atom_id res chain seq x y z
N MET A 1 -10.99 21.70 20.40
CA MET A 1 -11.82 21.03 19.36
C MET A 1 -10.91 20.52 18.22
N LYS A 2 -9.82 19.80 18.54
CA LYS A 2 -8.92 19.15 17.56
C LYS A 2 -8.27 17.85 18.06
N ASP A 3 -8.70 17.32 19.22
CA ASP A 3 -7.93 16.30 19.93
C ASP A 3 -8.60 14.92 20.07
N ASP A 4 -9.73 14.67 19.40
CA ASP A 4 -10.59 13.52 19.75
C ASP A 4 -10.75 12.42 18.69
N LEU A 5 -9.92 12.35 17.64
CA LEU A 5 -10.12 11.32 16.58
C LEU A 5 -8.92 10.41 16.28
N THR A 6 -7.83 10.44 17.05
CA THR A 6 -6.61 9.66 16.75
C THR A 6 -6.36 8.43 17.62
N LYS A 7 -7.34 7.90 18.35
CA LYS A 7 -7.17 6.67 19.15
C LYS A 7 -8.21 5.59 18.86
N ILE A 8 -8.31 5.16 17.60
CA ILE A 8 -8.70 3.77 17.33
C ILE A 8 -7.41 2.94 17.42
N SER A 9 -7.07 2.53 18.64
CA SER A 9 -5.92 1.68 18.92
C SER A 9 -6.27 0.23 18.62
N VAL A 10 -6.00 -0.21 17.39
CA VAL A 10 -5.99 -1.65 17.02
C VAL A 10 -5.04 -2.43 17.97
N SER A 11 -4.07 -1.74 18.57
CA SER A 11 -3.13 -2.27 19.56
C SER A 11 -3.79 -2.80 20.84
N GLN A 12 -4.94 -2.26 21.26
CA GLN A 12 -5.61 -2.72 22.49
C GLN A 12 -6.33 -4.07 22.33
N VAL A 13 -6.64 -4.49 21.11
CA VAL A 13 -7.34 -5.76 20.86
C VAL A 13 -6.37 -6.95 20.77
N VAL A 14 -5.09 -6.70 20.46
CA VAL A 14 -4.11 -7.75 20.10
C VAL A 14 -2.79 -7.67 20.88
N GLY A 15 -2.58 -6.66 21.74
CA GLY A 15 -1.36 -6.53 22.55
C GLY A 15 -0.10 -6.24 21.72
N LEU A 16 -0.25 -5.64 20.54
CA LEU A 16 0.85 -5.34 19.63
C LEU A 16 1.71 -4.18 20.16
N LYS A 17 3.02 -4.36 20.14
CA LYS A 17 4.00 -3.30 20.41
C LYS A 17 4.33 -2.57 19.10
N PRO A 18 4.75 -1.30 19.15
CA PRO A 18 5.14 -0.56 17.95
C PRO A 18 6.20 -1.27 17.09
N GLY A 19 7.14 -2.00 17.72
CA GLY A 19 8.18 -2.77 17.02
C GLY A 19 7.68 -4.05 16.32
N ASP A 20 6.45 -4.48 16.59
CA ASP A 20 5.83 -5.63 15.95
C ASP A 20 5.18 -5.26 14.60
N ILE A 21 5.13 -3.96 14.27
CA ILE A 21 4.48 -3.45 13.06
C ILE A 21 5.53 -3.16 12.00
N HIS A 22 5.34 -3.74 10.81
CA HIS A 22 6.08 -3.36 9.60
C HIS A 22 5.16 -2.56 8.68
N TRP A 23 5.56 -1.32 8.38
CA TRP A 23 4.81 -0.39 7.55
C TRP A 23 5.19 -0.56 6.08
N VAL A 24 4.17 -0.66 5.23
CA VAL A 24 4.33 -0.55 3.77
C VAL A 24 3.55 0.67 3.32
N LEU A 25 4.26 1.69 2.84
CA LEU A 25 3.69 2.95 2.41
C LEU A 25 3.78 3.06 0.89
N THR A 26 2.65 3.20 0.22
CA THR A 26 2.62 3.39 -1.23
C THR A 26 2.98 4.82 -1.61
N VAL A 27 3.74 4.98 -2.69
CA VAL A 27 4.12 6.29 -3.24
C VAL A 27 3.92 6.32 -4.76
N PRO A 28 3.65 7.50 -5.34
CA PRO A 28 3.52 7.63 -6.79
C PRO A 28 4.80 7.20 -7.52
N ALA A 29 4.65 6.46 -8.62
CA ALA A 29 5.80 5.99 -9.39
C ALA A 29 6.60 7.12 -10.09
N ILE A 30 5.96 8.27 -10.32
CA ILE A 30 6.59 9.44 -10.94
C ILE A 30 7.52 10.21 -9.97
N TRP A 31 7.51 9.88 -8.68
CA TRP A 31 8.35 10.56 -7.71
C TRP A 31 9.83 10.23 -7.88
N ASN A 32 10.65 11.27 -7.83
CA ASN A 32 12.10 11.15 -7.76
C ASN A 32 12.55 10.70 -6.36
N ASP A 33 13.85 10.41 -6.22
CA ASP A 33 14.40 9.90 -4.96
C ASP A 33 14.32 10.91 -3.82
N SER A 34 14.35 12.22 -4.12
CA SER A 34 14.18 13.28 -3.14
C SER A 34 12.77 13.28 -2.53
N ALA A 35 11.73 13.17 -3.36
CA ALA A 35 10.35 13.07 -2.90
C ALA A 35 10.10 11.79 -2.09
N LYS A 36 10.69 10.65 -2.51
CA LYS A 36 10.65 9.40 -1.74
C LYS A 36 11.36 9.54 -0.39
N HIS A 37 12.50 10.22 -0.35
CA HIS A 37 13.23 10.49 0.89
C HIS A 37 12.44 11.38 1.82
N PHE A 38 11.83 12.45 1.31
CA PHE A 38 10.92 13.31 2.07
C PHE A 38 9.78 12.50 2.70
N MET A 39 9.18 11.58 1.95
CA MET A 39 8.11 10.74 2.48
C MET A 39 8.57 9.80 3.60
N ARG A 40 9.81 9.28 3.54
CA ARG A 40 10.40 8.53 4.66
C ARG A 40 10.50 9.39 5.91
N LEU A 41 11.04 10.61 5.79
CA LEU A 41 11.17 11.51 6.93
C LEU A 41 9.80 11.87 7.53
N ALA A 42 8.79 12.08 6.68
CA ALA A 42 7.43 12.32 7.14
C ALA A 42 6.85 11.11 7.89
N ALA A 43 7.11 9.89 7.41
CA ALA A 43 6.69 8.66 8.07
C ALA A 43 7.39 8.46 9.42
N GLU A 44 8.70 8.75 9.50
CA GLU A 44 9.46 8.74 10.76
C GLU A 44 8.86 9.70 11.79
N GLN A 45 8.52 10.93 11.37
CA GLN A 45 7.87 11.92 12.23
C GLN A 45 6.49 11.48 12.71
N ALA A 46 5.78 10.65 11.92
CA ALA A 46 4.52 10.03 12.29
C ALA A 46 4.67 8.82 13.23
N GLY A 47 5.91 8.47 13.63
CA GLY A 47 6.20 7.37 14.54
C GLY A 47 6.38 6.01 13.85
N MET A 48 6.54 5.99 12.52
CA MET A 48 6.90 4.77 11.79
C MET A 48 8.41 4.59 11.83
N SER A 49 8.87 3.49 12.42
CA SER A 49 10.31 3.20 12.49
C SER A 49 10.88 2.96 11.10
N SER A 50 12.01 3.59 10.76
CA SER A 50 12.58 3.58 9.41
C SER A 50 13.13 2.21 8.98
N ASP A 51 13.61 1.42 9.93
CA ASP A 51 14.01 0.02 9.78
C ASP A 51 12.81 -0.93 9.55
N LYS A 52 11.60 -0.46 9.85
CA LYS A 52 10.33 -1.17 9.68
C LYS A 52 9.42 -0.51 8.65
N LEU A 53 10.00 0.26 7.72
CA LEU A 53 9.25 0.97 6.69
C LEU A 53 9.75 0.58 5.29
N THR A 54 8.82 0.14 4.44
CA THR A 54 9.05 -0.10 3.01
C THR A 54 8.21 0.86 2.19
N LEU A 55 8.85 1.56 1.25
CA LEU A 55 8.11 2.28 0.22
C LEU A 55 7.81 1.33 -0.93
N ALA A 56 6.55 1.21 -1.31
CA ALA A 56 6.10 0.47 -2.47
C ALA A 56 5.62 1.46 -3.55
N LEU A 57 5.88 1.19 -4.83
CA LEU A 57 5.26 2.01 -5.86
C LEU A 57 3.78 1.67 -5.95
N GLU A 58 2.95 2.70 -5.96
CA GLU A 58 1.50 2.58 -6.10
C GLU A 58 1.06 1.70 -7.30
N PRO A 59 1.53 1.92 -8.55
CA PRO A 59 1.11 1.09 -9.67
C PRO A 59 1.54 -0.38 -9.54
N GLU A 60 2.66 -0.65 -8.85
CA GLU A 60 3.13 -2.03 -8.61
C GLU A 60 2.28 -2.73 -7.56
N ALA A 61 1.95 -2.03 -6.47
CA ALA A 61 1.05 -2.53 -5.43
C ALA A 61 -0.34 -2.80 -6.00
N ALA A 62 -0.89 -1.87 -6.79
CA ALA A 62 -2.16 -2.04 -7.48
C ALA A 62 -2.13 -3.22 -8.46
N SER A 63 -1.08 -3.34 -9.25
CA SER A 63 -0.88 -4.44 -10.20
C SER A 63 -0.83 -5.81 -9.50
N LEU A 64 -0.09 -5.91 -8.39
CA LEU A 64 -0.06 -7.13 -7.57
C LEU A 64 -1.44 -7.45 -7.01
N TYR A 65 -2.17 -6.47 -6.49
CA TYR A 65 -3.51 -6.69 -5.98
C TYR A 65 -4.48 -7.19 -7.07
N CYS A 66 -4.51 -6.53 -8.23
CA CYS A 66 -5.33 -6.94 -9.37
C CYS A 66 -5.03 -8.37 -9.84
N ARG A 67 -3.79 -8.84 -9.70
CA ARG A 67 -3.41 -10.23 -10.02
C ARG A 67 -4.04 -11.27 -9.10
N HIS A 68 -4.22 -10.94 -7.82
CA HIS A 68 -4.73 -11.90 -6.83
C HIS A 68 -6.25 -11.84 -6.67
N LEU A 69 -6.92 -10.84 -7.26
CA LEU A 69 -8.38 -10.75 -7.22
C LEU A 69 -9.04 -11.78 -8.15
N PRO A 70 -9.97 -12.60 -7.64
CA PRO A 70 -10.83 -13.41 -8.49
C PRO A 70 -11.87 -12.48 -9.12
N VAL A 71 -11.56 -11.91 -10.28
CA VAL A 71 -12.55 -11.19 -11.07
C VAL A 71 -13.49 -12.23 -11.67
N GLN A 72 -14.68 -12.37 -11.07
CA GLN A 72 -15.82 -13.00 -11.71
C GLN A 72 -16.35 -12.03 -12.76
N ARG A 73 -16.11 -12.32 -14.04
CA ARG A 73 -17.00 -11.84 -15.09
C ARG A 73 -18.16 -12.82 -15.15
N GLU A 74 -19.40 -12.33 -15.18
CA GLU A 74 -20.56 -13.20 -15.40
C GLU A 74 -20.28 -14.07 -16.64
N GLY A 75 -20.20 -15.39 -16.44
CA GLY A 75 -19.94 -16.38 -17.49
C GLY A 75 -18.52 -16.97 -17.57
N GLU A 76 -17.51 -16.39 -16.93
CA GLU A 76 -16.14 -16.96 -16.93
C GLU A 76 -15.54 -17.01 -15.52
N SER A 77 -15.29 -18.24 -15.05
CA SER A 77 -14.63 -18.51 -13.77
C SER A 77 -13.16 -18.08 -13.82
N SER A 78 -12.84 -17.02 -13.10
CA SER A 78 -11.49 -16.44 -12.91
C SER A 78 -10.90 -15.76 -14.15
N LEU A 79 -10.18 -14.65 -13.94
CA LEU A 79 -9.23 -14.15 -14.93
C LEU A 79 -8.14 -15.21 -15.19
N SER A 80 -8.41 -16.13 -16.12
CA SER A 80 -7.37 -16.89 -16.82
C SER A 80 -6.40 -15.97 -17.59
N SER A 81 -6.61 -14.66 -17.52
CA SER A 81 -5.90 -13.56 -18.15
C SER A 81 -4.51 -13.25 -17.58
N PHE A 82 -4.13 -13.72 -16.39
CA PHE A 82 -2.77 -13.56 -15.87
C PHE A 82 -1.88 -14.77 -16.21
N ARG A 83 -1.89 -15.16 -17.48
CA ARG A 83 -0.98 -16.17 -18.04
C ARG A 83 0.18 -15.48 -18.75
N VAL A 84 1.32 -16.18 -18.81
CA VAL A 84 2.47 -15.76 -19.61
C VAL A 84 2.01 -15.42 -21.02
N GLY A 85 2.38 -14.23 -21.51
CA GLY A 85 2.01 -13.73 -22.84
C GLY A 85 0.77 -12.82 -22.89
N LYS A 86 0.04 -12.65 -21.77
CA LYS A 86 -1.03 -11.65 -21.66
C LYS A 86 -0.51 -10.34 -21.09
N LYS A 87 -1.07 -9.21 -21.56
CA LYS A 87 -0.74 -7.85 -21.10
C LYS A 87 -1.99 -7.22 -20.49
N TYR A 88 -1.81 -6.43 -19.45
CA TYR A 88 -2.86 -5.65 -18.82
C TYR A 88 -2.32 -4.26 -18.46
N LEU A 89 -3.22 -3.32 -18.25
CA LEU A 89 -2.93 -1.94 -17.89
C LEU A 89 -3.63 -1.64 -16.57
N VAL A 90 -2.88 -1.09 -15.62
CA VAL A 90 -3.45 -0.48 -14.41
C VAL A 90 -3.55 1.02 -14.70
N LEU A 91 -4.78 1.54 -14.67
CA LEU A 91 -5.05 2.97 -14.79
C LEU A 91 -5.41 3.47 -13.40
N ASP A 92 -4.51 4.27 -12.83
CA ASP A 92 -4.77 5.03 -11.63
C ASP A 92 -5.00 6.49 -12.03
N ALA A 93 -6.21 6.97 -11.78
CA ALA A 93 -6.66 8.32 -12.08
C ALA A 93 -7.10 9.03 -10.78
N GLY A 94 -6.26 8.91 -9.73
CA GLY A 94 -6.35 9.71 -8.52
C GLY A 94 -6.22 11.23 -8.78
N GLY A 95 -6.40 12.02 -7.73
CA GLY A 95 -6.42 13.50 -7.75
C GLY A 95 -5.23 14.15 -7.09
#